data_AF-A0A921R0J3-F1
#
_entry.id   AF-A0A921R0J3-F1
#
_cell.length_a   1.000
_cell.length_b   1.000
_cell.length_c   1.000
_cell.angle_alpha   90.00
_cell.angle_beta   90.00
_cell.angle_gamma   90.00
#
_symmetry.space_group_name_H-M   'P 1'
#
loop_
_entity.id
_entity.type
_entity.pdbx_description
1 polymer ?
#
loop_
_entity_poly.entity_id
_entity_poly.type
_entity_poly.pdbx_seq_one_letter_code
_entity_poly.pdbx_strand_id
1 'polypeptide(L)'
;MLRLSRFLPSASRRGFDLKESLLSGSLTFQQAVSTSAANIDDNLSSKKYASYTVFKGKAALSIQPILPSFSKLESGGSRVSRNGSIMLTFFPAVGPRKYDFTKKQLFALSPTEVGSLISLGPAESCEFFHDPSMKSSNEGMVKKSLSITPLGSDSGYFVNITVVNSVEKTNDRLSVPITKAEFAVMRTTLSFALPHIMGWDQALTNHHPSPPAISKPRVERPHPDSEWER
;
A
#
# COMPACT_ATOMS: atom_id res chain seq x y z
N MET A 1 -11.38 58.77 31.71
CA MET A 1 -10.60 59.04 32.93
C MET A 1 -10.73 57.85 33.87
N LEU A 2 -9.63 57.51 34.54
CA LEU A 2 -9.48 56.70 35.76
C LEU A 2 -9.47 55.16 35.67
N ARG A 3 -8.22 54.69 35.78
CA ARG A 3 -7.68 53.39 36.25
C ARG A 3 -8.35 52.81 37.50
N LEU A 4 -8.28 51.48 37.61
CA LEU A 4 -7.95 50.64 38.80
C LEU A 4 -8.03 49.17 38.30
N SER A 5 -7.28 48.16 38.70
CA SER A 5 -6.17 47.94 39.63
C SER A 5 -5.73 46.47 39.44
N ARG A 6 -4.43 46.18 39.61
CA ARG A 6 -3.90 44.81 39.63
C ARG A 6 -4.22 44.15 40.97
N PHE A 7 -4.56 42.86 40.95
CA PHE A 7 -4.36 41.94 42.07
C PHE A 7 -3.74 40.64 41.56
N LEU A 8 -2.60 40.28 42.14
CA LEU A 8 -1.99 38.94 42.10
C LEU A 8 -2.68 38.05 43.13
N PRO A 9 -2.62 36.72 42.95
CA PRO A 9 -2.47 35.84 44.09
C PRO A 9 -1.27 34.90 43.97
N SER A 10 -0.70 34.59 45.14
CA SER A 10 0.38 33.65 45.39
C SER A 10 -0.17 32.28 45.83
N ALA A 11 0.52 31.24 45.38
CA ALA A 11 0.72 29.88 45.95
C ALA A 11 -0.48 28.97 46.30
N SER A 12 -0.49 27.76 45.72
CA SER A 12 -0.50 26.51 46.50
C SER A 12 -0.16 25.30 45.61
N ARG A 13 0.82 24.50 46.03
CA ARG A 13 1.14 23.16 45.50
C ARG A 13 0.36 22.12 46.31
N ARG A 14 -0.37 21.24 45.63
CA ARG A 14 -0.74 19.85 45.97
C ARG A 14 -1.56 19.36 44.76
N GLY A 15 -1.07 18.49 43.88
CA GLY A 15 -0.68 17.11 44.17
C GLY A 15 -1.83 16.22 43.74
N PHE A 16 -1.94 15.91 42.45
CA PHE A 16 -2.91 14.93 41.91
C PHE A 16 -2.28 14.10 40.79
N ASP A 17 -2.59 12.82 40.86
CA ASP A 17 -2.10 11.64 40.17
C ASP A 17 -1.75 11.79 38.67
N LEU A 18 -0.57 11.29 38.31
CA LEU A 18 -0.11 11.09 36.94
C LEU A 18 -0.47 9.68 36.46
N LYS A 19 -1.64 9.53 35.85
CA LYS A 19 -1.87 8.51 34.80
C LYS A 19 -2.78 9.10 33.73
N GLU A 20 -2.37 8.87 32.48
CA GLU A 20 -3.05 9.23 31.23
C GLU A 20 -2.94 10.68 30.75
N SER A 21 -2.05 10.89 29.78
CA SER A 21 -2.29 11.62 28.53
C SER A 21 -0.96 11.74 27.79
N LEU A 22 -1.05 11.92 26.46
CA LEU A 22 0.02 12.26 25.52
C LEU A 22 0.68 11.09 24.76
N LEU A 23 -0.07 10.52 23.83
CA LEU A 23 0.46 10.23 22.49
C LEU A 23 -0.29 11.08 21.47
N SER A 24 -0.06 12.40 21.54
CA SER A 24 -0.27 13.29 20.41
C SER A 24 0.93 13.13 19.48
N GLY A 25 0.82 12.23 18.50
CA GLY A 25 1.82 12.05 17.46
C GLY A 25 1.76 13.20 16.45
N SER A 26 2.38 14.32 16.79
CA SER A 26 2.69 15.41 15.86
C SER A 26 3.65 14.89 14.79
N LEU A 27 3.20 14.77 13.54
CA LEU A 27 4.06 14.44 12.41
C LEU A 27 4.86 15.69 12.03
N THR A 28 6.09 15.78 12.54
CA THR A 28 7.06 16.80 12.15
C THR A 28 7.93 16.22 11.04
N PHE A 29 7.83 16.75 9.83
CA PHE A 29 8.67 16.34 8.70
C PHE A 29 10.04 17.00 8.86
N GLN A 30 11.04 16.26 9.32
CA GLN A 30 12.44 16.66 9.21
C GLN A 30 13.03 16.06 7.93
N GLN A 31 13.41 16.94 7.01
CA GLN A 31 14.22 16.62 5.84
C GLN A 31 15.55 16.00 6.29
N ALA A 32 15.81 14.76 5.89
CA ALA A 32 17.12 14.14 6.00
C ALA A 32 17.51 13.57 4.64
N VAL A 33 18.50 14.21 4.02
CA VAL A 33 19.21 13.70 2.86
C VAL A 33 20.15 12.62 3.38
N SER A 34 19.86 11.35 3.16
CA SER A 34 20.74 10.25 3.59
C SER A 34 21.44 9.63 2.39
N THR A 35 22.74 9.89 2.30
CA THR A 35 23.72 9.14 1.50
C THR A 35 23.86 7.73 2.04
N SER A 36 23.65 6.73 1.19
CA SER A 36 23.79 5.31 1.53
C SER A 36 25.25 4.96 1.82
N ALA A 37 25.53 4.55 3.05
CA ALA A 37 26.69 3.72 3.38
C ALA A 37 26.17 2.34 3.80
N ALA A 38 26.55 1.32 3.03
CA ALA A 38 26.35 -0.07 3.39
C ALA A 38 27.23 -0.43 4.60
N ASN A 39 26.68 -1.13 5.58
CA ASN A 39 27.32 -2.29 6.20
C ASN A 39 26.34 -3.07 7.09
N ILE A 40 26.10 -4.31 6.66
CA ILE A 40 25.94 -5.57 7.39
C ILE A 40 25.62 -5.47 8.89
N ASP A 41 24.40 -5.89 9.24
CA ASP A 41 24.21 -6.84 10.35
C ASP A 41 23.00 -7.73 10.03
N ASP A 42 23.26 -9.04 10.02
CA ASP A 42 22.33 -10.09 9.66
C ASP A 42 21.52 -10.50 10.90
N ASN A 43 20.24 -10.85 10.72
CA ASN A 43 19.35 -11.45 11.73
C ASN A 43 18.37 -10.57 12.55
N LEU A 44 17.84 -9.51 11.94
CA LEU A 44 16.45 -9.04 12.10
C LEU A 44 16.29 -7.95 11.04
N SER A 45 15.94 -8.31 9.80
CA SER A 45 15.63 -7.30 8.80
C SER A 45 14.50 -6.45 9.38
N SER A 46 14.81 -5.22 9.80
CA SER A 46 13.81 -4.32 10.37
C SER A 46 12.70 -4.19 9.34
N LYS A 47 11.49 -4.66 9.65
CA LYS A 47 10.37 -4.60 8.70
C LYS A 47 10.16 -3.13 8.35
N LYS A 48 10.41 -2.78 7.09
CA LYS A 48 10.18 -1.44 6.56
C LYS A 48 8.75 -1.38 6.07
N TYR A 49 8.04 -0.32 6.47
CA TYR A 49 6.67 -0.06 6.03
C TYR A 49 6.67 1.23 5.23
N ALA A 50 6.20 1.16 3.99
CA ALA A 50 6.04 2.31 3.12
C ALA A 50 4.64 2.25 2.53
N SER A 51 3.83 3.27 2.84
CA SER A 51 2.51 3.45 2.25
C SER A 51 2.37 4.83 1.64
N TYR A 52 1.59 4.91 0.56
CA TYR A 52 1.12 6.17 -0.01
C TYR A 52 -0.33 6.35 0.40
N THR A 53 -0.65 7.48 1.06
CA THR A 53 -2.00 7.76 1.57
C THR A 53 -2.56 9.05 1.01
N VAL A 54 -3.78 9.00 0.50
CA VAL A 54 -4.56 10.15 0.05
C VAL A 54 -5.67 10.43 1.06
N PHE A 55 -5.75 11.67 1.55
CA PHE A 55 -6.73 12.11 2.55
C PHE A 55 -7.77 13.04 1.89
N LYS A 56 -9.07 12.69 1.97
CA LYS A 56 -10.18 13.49 1.42
C LYS A 56 -11.26 13.74 2.46
N GLY A 57 -12.25 14.56 2.12
CA GLY A 57 -13.25 15.03 3.08
C GLY A 57 -14.10 13.93 3.74
N LYS A 58 -14.39 12.84 3.03
CA LYS A 58 -15.26 11.75 3.53
C LYS A 58 -14.51 10.45 3.88
N ALA A 59 -13.34 10.24 3.27
CA ALA A 59 -12.54 9.04 3.50
C ALA A 59 -11.07 9.29 3.12
N ALA A 60 -10.19 8.40 3.57
CA ALA A 60 -8.81 8.31 3.14
C ALA A 60 -8.54 6.94 2.51
N LEU A 61 -7.59 6.89 1.58
CA LEU A 61 -7.12 5.67 0.91
C LEU A 61 -5.62 5.52 1.12
N SER A 62 -5.19 4.43 1.74
CA SER A 62 -3.78 4.03 1.86
C SER A 62 -3.49 2.86 0.93
N ILE A 63 -2.32 2.88 0.28
CA ILE A 63 -1.84 1.86 -0.65
C ILE A 63 -0.49 1.36 -0.14
N GLN A 64 -0.34 0.05 0.03
CA GLN A 64 0.90 -0.57 0.48
C GLN A 64 1.17 -1.90 -0.24
N PRO A 65 2.42 -2.20 -0.62
CA PRO A 65 2.77 -3.51 -1.15
C PRO A 65 2.81 -4.58 -0.05
N ILE A 66 2.38 -5.78 -0.40
CA ILE A 66 2.56 -7.01 0.35
C ILE A 66 3.49 -7.90 -0.49
N LEU A 67 4.65 -8.24 0.06
CA LEU A 67 5.66 -9.04 -0.64
C LEU A 67 5.20 -10.50 -0.86
N PRO A 68 5.70 -11.17 -1.92
CA PRO A 68 5.45 -12.58 -2.16
C PRO A 68 6.05 -13.44 -1.05
N SER A 69 5.57 -14.68 -0.95
CA SER A 69 6.23 -15.71 -0.14
C SER A 69 7.00 -16.68 -1.02
N PHE A 70 8.09 -17.22 -0.47
CA PHE A 70 8.93 -18.19 -1.14
C PHE A 70 8.90 -19.52 -0.40
N SER A 71 9.03 -20.62 -1.14
CA SER A 71 9.26 -21.97 -0.63
C SER A 71 10.64 -22.45 -1.08
N LYS A 72 11.39 -23.05 -0.16
CA LYS A 72 12.67 -23.68 -0.47
C LYS A 72 12.43 -24.96 -1.27
N LEU A 73 13.29 -25.20 -2.25
CA LEU A 73 13.33 -26.41 -3.06
C LEU A 73 14.39 -27.37 -2.49
N GLU A 74 14.22 -28.66 -2.75
CA GLU A 74 15.20 -29.69 -2.35
C GLU A 74 16.58 -29.45 -2.98
N SER A 75 16.61 -28.87 -4.18
CA SER A 75 17.84 -28.48 -4.88
C SER A 75 18.60 -27.29 -4.25
N GLY A 76 18.09 -26.74 -3.14
CA GLY A 76 18.67 -25.57 -2.47
C GLY A 76 18.19 -24.22 -3.01
N GLY A 77 17.46 -24.21 -4.13
CA GLY A 77 16.83 -23.00 -4.67
C GLY A 77 15.61 -22.54 -3.87
N SER A 78 15.06 -21.37 -4.22
CA SER A 78 13.77 -20.90 -3.71
C SER A 78 12.86 -20.54 -4.87
N ARG A 79 11.58 -20.90 -4.77
CA ARG A 79 10.54 -20.51 -5.73
C ARG A 79 9.45 -19.68 -5.05
N VAL A 80 8.83 -18.77 -5.79
CA VAL A 80 7.62 -18.08 -5.33
C VAL A 80 6.53 -19.12 -5.07
N SER A 81 6.01 -19.15 -3.84
CA SER A 81 4.91 -20.03 -3.43
C SER A 81 3.56 -19.32 -3.42
N ARG A 82 3.58 -17.99 -3.21
CA ARG A 82 2.41 -17.12 -3.32
C ARG A 82 2.88 -15.76 -3.81
N ASN A 83 2.20 -15.25 -4.83
CA ASN A 83 2.41 -13.87 -5.26
C ASN A 83 2.09 -12.90 -4.12
N GLY A 84 2.78 -11.77 -4.13
CA GLY A 84 2.42 -10.61 -3.35
C GLY A 84 1.14 -9.94 -3.89
N SER A 85 0.77 -8.85 -3.26
CA SER A 85 -0.40 -8.06 -3.62
C SER A 85 -0.21 -6.59 -3.26
N ILE A 86 -1.08 -5.72 -3.74
CA ILE A 86 -1.19 -4.36 -3.24
C ILE A 86 -2.40 -4.27 -2.32
N MET A 87 -2.20 -3.91 -1.07
CA MET A 87 -3.30 -3.69 -0.13
C MET A 87 -3.79 -2.26 -0.20
N LEU A 88 -5.07 -2.10 -0.54
CA LEU A 88 -5.83 -0.87 -0.40
C LEU A 88 -6.55 -0.86 0.95
N THR A 89 -6.38 0.21 1.71
CA THR A 89 -7.06 0.42 2.99
C THR A 89 -7.83 1.73 2.95
N PHE A 90 -9.14 1.63 3.12
CA PHE A 90 -10.04 2.78 3.18
C PHE A 90 -10.38 3.10 4.63
N PHE A 91 -10.35 4.38 4.98
CA PHE A 91 -10.68 4.87 6.32
C PHE A 91 -11.83 5.89 6.24
N PRO A 92 -12.96 5.69 6.93
CA PRO A 92 -14.01 6.71 6.99
C PRO A 92 -13.54 7.95 7.76
N ALA A 93 -13.93 9.14 7.31
CA ALA A 93 -13.72 10.36 8.08
C ALA A 93 -14.68 10.42 9.27
N VAL A 94 -14.19 10.86 10.42
CA VAL A 94 -14.97 11.11 11.65
C VAL A 94 -14.92 12.57 12.09
N GLY A 95 -14.34 13.43 11.25
CA GLY A 95 -14.29 14.86 11.44
C GLY A 95 -13.28 15.50 10.48
N PRO A 96 -13.11 16.84 10.53
CA PRO A 96 -12.14 17.53 9.70
C PRO A 96 -10.73 16.98 9.94
N ARG A 97 -10.15 16.37 8.89
CA ARG A 97 -8.81 15.76 8.91
C ARG A 97 -8.64 14.67 9.99
N LYS A 98 -9.72 13.99 10.36
CA LYS A 98 -9.73 12.86 11.31
C LYS A 98 -10.39 11.65 10.67
N TYR A 99 -9.76 10.49 10.80
CA TYR A 99 -10.19 9.25 10.17
C TYR A 99 -10.19 8.11 11.20
N ASP A 100 -11.18 7.23 11.12
CA ASP A 100 -11.31 6.10 12.04
C ASP A 100 -10.63 4.85 11.49
N PHE A 101 -9.49 4.50 12.09
CA PHE A 101 -8.69 3.33 11.72
C PHE A 101 -9.32 2.00 12.13
N THR A 102 -10.28 2.02 13.04
CA THR A 102 -10.96 0.80 13.53
C THR A 102 -12.06 0.36 12.56
N LYS A 103 -12.67 1.29 11.84
CA LYS A 103 -13.71 1.04 10.82
C LYS A 103 -13.17 0.96 9.39
N LYS A 104 -11.90 0.56 9.25
CA LYS A 104 -11.24 0.49 7.95
C LYS A 104 -11.80 -0.65 7.09
N GLN A 105 -11.84 -0.45 5.77
CA GLN A 105 -12.17 -1.48 4.80
C GLN A 105 -10.94 -1.84 3.96
N LEU A 106 -10.73 -3.14 3.74
CA LEU A 106 -9.54 -3.68 3.06
C LEU A 106 -9.91 -4.32 1.73
N PHE A 107 -9.11 -4.05 0.70
CA PHE A 107 -9.19 -4.70 -0.61
C PHE A 107 -7.78 -4.99 -1.13
N ALA A 108 -7.46 -6.24 -1.46
CA ALA A 108 -6.14 -6.59 -1.98
C ALA A 108 -6.21 -6.67 -3.51
N LEU A 109 -5.27 -6.05 -4.22
CA LEU A 109 -5.12 -6.21 -5.67
C LEU A 109 -4.04 -7.26 -5.94
N SER A 110 -4.39 -8.30 -6.67
CA SER A 110 -3.45 -9.23 -7.29
C SER A 110 -2.60 -8.53 -8.36
N PRO A 111 -1.46 -9.11 -8.79
CA PRO A 111 -0.65 -8.55 -9.87
C PRO A 111 -1.44 -8.24 -11.15
N THR A 112 -2.43 -9.08 -11.50
CA THR A 112 -3.29 -8.87 -12.67
C THR A 112 -4.19 -7.66 -12.49
N GLU A 113 -4.83 -7.50 -11.32
CA GLU A 113 -5.69 -6.35 -11.03
C GLU A 113 -4.90 -5.04 -10.93
N VAL A 114 -3.66 -5.12 -10.45
CA VAL A 114 -2.69 -4.01 -10.54
C VAL A 114 -2.44 -3.66 -12.01
N GLY A 115 -2.23 -4.66 -12.87
CA GLY A 115 -2.12 -4.50 -14.33
C GLY A 115 -3.28 -3.71 -14.92
N SER A 116 -4.52 -4.10 -14.60
CA SER A 116 -5.73 -3.39 -15.05
C SER A 116 -5.76 -1.94 -14.56
N LEU A 117 -5.35 -1.68 -13.31
CA LEU A 117 -5.35 -0.33 -12.74
C LEU A 117 -4.30 0.59 -13.40
N ILE A 118 -3.09 0.07 -13.67
CA ILE A 118 -2.02 0.86 -14.31
C ILE A 118 -2.24 1.06 -15.80
N SER A 119 -3.04 0.22 -16.45
CA SER A 119 -3.38 0.32 -17.88
C SER A 119 -4.57 1.24 -18.16
N LEU A 120 -5.33 1.67 -17.14
CA LEU A 120 -6.52 2.51 -17.33
C LEU A 120 -6.24 3.75 -18.19
N GLY A 121 -7.04 3.92 -19.24
CA GLY A 121 -7.13 5.15 -20.00
C GLY A 121 -7.93 6.25 -19.27
N PRO A 122 -7.79 7.53 -19.68
CA PRO A 122 -8.44 8.68 -19.02
C PRO A 122 -9.97 8.63 -18.89
N ALA A 123 -10.64 7.89 -19.78
CA ALA A 123 -12.10 7.75 -19.82
C ALA A 123 -12.56 6.33 -19.45
N GLU A 124 -11.64 5.43 -19.13
CA GLU A 124 -11.95 4.04 -18.83
C GLU A 124 -12.25 3.84 -17.36
N SER A 125 -12.98 2.77 -17.07
CA SER A 125 -13.25 2.30 -15.72
C SER A 125 -12.84 0.83 -15.58
N CYS A 126 -12.62 0.40 -14.34
CA CYS A 126 -12.48 -1.02 -14.02
C CYS A 126 -13.19 -1.35 -12.70
N GLU A 127 -13.56 -2.62 -12.56
CA GLU A 127 -14.23 -3.13 -11.36
C GLU A 127 -13.70 -4.51 -10.99
N PHE A 128 -13.59 -4.76 -9.69
CA PHE A 128 -13.08 -6.00 -9.13
C PHE A 128 -14.03 -6.51 -8.06
N PHE A 129 -14.23 -7.82 -8.01
CA PHE A 129 -15.14 -8.48 -7.07
C PHE A 129 -14.42 -9.57 -6.30
N HIS A 130 -14.43 -9.45 -4.98
CA HIS A 130 -13.76 -10.38 -4.08
C HIS A 130 -14.77 -11.01 -3.13
N ASP A 131 -14.67 -12.32 -2.98
CA ASP A 131 -15.24 -13.07 -1.87
C ASP A 131 -14.06 -13.61 -1.02
N PRO A 132 -13.76 -13.00 0.15
CA PRO A 132 -12.65 -13.44 1.00
C PRO A 132 -12.78 -14.88 1.51
N SER A 133 -14.00 -15.44 1.48
CA SER A 133 -14.34 -16.76 1.98
C SER A 133 -14.59 -17.76 0.85
N MET A 134 -14.26 -17.43 -0.40
CA MET A 134 -14.43 -18.32 -1.54
C MET A 134 -13.73 -19.66 -1.29
N LYS A 135 -14.38 -20.78 -1.63
CA LYS A 135 -13.92 -22.15 -1.37
C LYS A 135 -13.87 -22.53 0.12
N SER A 136 -14.59 -21.82 0.98
CA SER A 136 -14.82 -22.18 2.38
C SER A 136 -16.31 -22.36 2.67
N SER A 137 -16.65 -22.82 3.86
CA SER A 137 -18.05 -22.93 4.30
C SER A 137 -18.80 -21.59 4.36
N ASN A 138 -18.08 -20.46 4.37
CA ASN A 138 -18.64 -19.11 4.49
C ASN A 138 -18.66 -18.37 3.15
N GLU A 139 -18.50 -19.07 2.03
CA GLU A 139 -18.61 -18.50 0.69
C GLU A 139 -19.94 -17.76 0.49
N GLY A 140 -19.89 -16.63 -0.20
CA GLY A 140 -21.01 -15.74 -0.48
C GLY A 140 -21.42 -14.84 0.68
N MET A 141 -20.91 -15.06 1.90
CA MET A 141 -21.32 -14.31 3.09
C MET A 141 -20.68 -12.93 3.19
N VAL A 142 -19.50 -12.73 2.59
CA VAL A 142 -18.84 -11.42 2.50
C VAL A 142 -18.50 -11.13 1.05
N LYS A 143 -19.01 -10.03 0.52
CA LYS A 143 -18.76 -9.60 -0.86
C LYS A 143 -18.15 -8.22 -0.86
N LYS A 144 -17.04 -8.07 -1.55
CA LYS A 144 -16.35 -6.79 -1.71
C LYS A 144 -16.32 -6.43 -3.19
N SER A 145 -16.75 -5.22 -3.54
CA SER A 145 -16.52 -4.65 -4.86
C SER A 145 -15.67 -3.40 -4.75
N LEU A 146 -14.74 -3.25 -5.69
CA LEU A 146 -13.92 -2.07 -5.87
C LEU A 146 -14.13 -1.55 -7.28
N SER A 147 -14.57 -0.31 -7.44
CA SER A 147 -14.73 0.34 -8.73
C SER A 147 -13.87 1.59 -8.84
N ILE A 148 -13.22 1.74 -10.00
CA ILE A 148 -12.44 2.91 -10.36
C ILE A 148 -13.10 3.54 -11.57
N THR A 149 -13.63 4.74 -11.42
CA THR A 149 -14.42 5.43 -12.45
C THR A 149 -13.89 6.84 -12.68
N PRO A 150 -13.86 7.34 -13.92
CA PRO A 150 -13.32 8.67 -14.20
C PRO A 150 -14.21 9.78 -13.62
N LEU A 151 -13.60 10.86 -13.14
CA LEU A 151 -14.29 12.08 -12.66
C LEU A 151 -14.86 12.94 -13.79
N GLY A 152 -14.55 12.60 -15.05
CA GLY A 152 -14.81 13.42 -16.22
C GLY A 152 -13.69 14.44 -16.48
N SER A 153 -13.58 14.90 -17.73
CA SER A 153 -12.60 15.91 -18.17
C SER A 153 -11.14 15.60 -17.79
N ASP A 154 -10.75 14.32 -17.73
CA ASP A 154 -9.41 13.86 -17.34
C ASP A 154 -8.91 14.47 -16.00
N SER A 155 -9.83 14.74 -15.07
CA SER A 155 -9.51 15.37 -13.78
C SER A 155 -9.06 14.37 -12.71
N GLY A 156 -9.19 13.07 -12.98
CA GLY A 156 -8.85 11.98 -12.07
C GLY A 156 -9.95 10.92 -12.02
N TYR A 157 -10.04 10.19 -10.92
CA TYR A 157 -10.94 9.05 -10.74
C TYR A 157 -11.61 9.07 -9.36
N PHE A 158 -12.81 8.52 -9.26
CA PHE A 158 -13.32 8.00 -8.01
C PHE A 158 -12.85 6.58 -7.81
N VAL A 159 -12.36 6.28 -6.62
CA VAL A 159 -12.11 4.91 -6.15
C VAL A 159 -13.15 4.60 -5.08
N ASN A 160 -14.02 3.64 -5.36
CA ASN A 160 -15.14 3.26 -4.50
C ASN A 160 -15.00 1.83 -4.03
N ILE A 161 -15.18 1.60 -2.73
CA ILE A 161 -15.29 0.26 -2.16
C ILE A 161 -16.69 0.07 -1.58
N THR A 162 -17.30 -1.07 -1.88
CA THR A 162 -18.51 -1.56 -1.22
C THR A 162 -18.19 -2.89 -0.56
N VAL A 163 -18.52 -3.03 0.73
CA VAL A 163 -18.36 -4.28 1.49
C VAL A 163 -19.72 -4.65 2.07
N VAL A 164 -20.27 -5.75 1.58
CA VAL A 164 -21.49 -6.34 2.12
C VAL A 164 -21.09 -7.54 2.96
N ASN A 165 -21.32 -7.47 4.27
CA ASN A 165 -21.08 -8.58 5.20
C ASN A 165 -22.41 -9.07 5.76
N SER A 166 -22.86 -10.23 5.28
CA SER A 166 -24.12 -10.86 5.70
C SER A 166 -24.04 -11.44 7.11
N VAL A 167 -22.84 -11.75 7.61
CA VAL A 167 -22.64 -12.30 8.97
C VAL A 167 -22.87 -11.20 10.00
N GLU A 168 -22.23 -10.05 9.81
CA GLU A 168 -22.33 -8.90 10.71
C GLU A 168 -23.51 -7.98 10.37
N LYS A 169 -24.22 -8.26 9.26
CA LYS A 169 -25.32 -7.44 8.72
C LYS A 169 -24.90 -5.99 8.42
N THR A 170 -23.69 -5.80 7.92
CA THR A 170 -23.15 -4.49 7.55
C THR A 170 -23.11 -4.29 6.04
N ASN A 171 -23.18 -3.02 5.63
CA ASN A 171 -23.05 -2.59 4.24
C ASN A 171 -22.28 -1.28 4.19
N ASP A 172 -20.95 -1.41 4.13
CA ASP A 172 -20.04 -0.28 4.16
C ASP A 172 -19.75 0.21 2.74
N ARG A 173 -19.83 1.53 2.54
CA ARG A 173 -19.55 2.17 1.25
C ARG A 173 -18.67 3.38 1.46
N LEU A 174 -17.49 3.37 0.85
CA LEU A 174 -16.52 4.47 0.92
C LEU A 174 -16.10 4.88 -0.49
N SER A 175 -15.95 6.19 -0.68
CA SER A 175 -15.57 6.79 -1.95
C SER A 175 -14.47 7.82 -1.71
N VAL A 176 -13.40 7.74 -2.50
CA VAL A 176 -12.26 8.66 -2.43
C VAL A 176 -12.03 9.24 -3.83
N PRO A 177 -12.22 10.56 -4.05
CA PRO A 177 -11.80 11.20 -5.28
C PRO A 177 -10.28 11.32 -5.31
N ILE A 178 -9.67 10.79 -6.35
CA ILE A 178 -8.24 10.81 -6.64
C ILE A 178 -8.04 11.74 -7.83
N THR A 179 -7.29 12.81 -7.63
CA THR A 179 -6.94 13.76 -8.70
C THR A 179 -6.00 13.11 -9.72
N LYS A 180 -5.90 13.69 -10.92
CA LYS A 180 -4.92 13.28 -11.95
C LYS A 180 -3.50 13.15 -11.39
N ALA A 181 -3.05 14.11 -10.59
CA ALA A 181 -1.71 14.10 -10.00
C ALA A 181 -1.55 12.95 -8.98
N GLU A 182 -2.53 12.76 -8.09
CA GLU A 182 -2.49 11.64 -7.14
C GLU A 182 -2.52 10.28 -7.86
N PHE A 183 -3.30 10.17 -8.94
CA PHE A 183 -3.36 8.95 -9.74
C PHE A 183 -2.07 8.68 -10.51
N ALA A 184 -1.34 9.72 -10.95
CA ALA A 184 -0.02 9.56 -11.55
C ALA A 184 0.99 8.98 -10.54
N VAL A 185 0.97 9.42 -9.28
CA VAL A 185 1.78 8.84 -8.20
C VAL A 185 1.39 7.39 -7.95
N MET A 186 0.08 7.09 -7.90
CA MET A 186 -0.41 5.71 -7.76
C MET A 186 0.11 4.83 -8.88
N ARG A 187 -0.09 5.23 -10.15
CA ARG A 187 0.35 4.46 -11.32
C ARG A 187 1.85 4.18 -11.27
N THR A 188 2.66 5.21 -11.00
CA THR A 188 4.12 5.08 -10.89
C THR A 188 4.52 4.10 -9.79
N THR A 189 3.94 4.23 -8.61
CA THR A 189 4.24 3.37 -7.46
C THR A 189 3.83 1.93 -7.72
N LEU A 190 2.66 1.71 -8.32
CA LEU A 190 2.15 0.39 -8.66
C LEU A 190 2.96 -0.29 -9.76
N SER A 191 3.34 0.44 -10.81
CA SER A 191 4.23 -0.06 -11.86
C SER A 191 5.58 -0.48 -11.30
N PHE A 192 6.14 0.30 -10.36
CA PHE A 192 7.39 -0.07 -9.68
C PHE A 192 7.20 -1.29 -8.77
N ALA A 193 6.11 -1.36 -8.02
CA ALA A 193 5.84 -2.45 -7.09
C ALA A 193 5.52 -3.78 -7.79
N LEU A 194 4.96 -3.76 -9.01
CA LEU A 194 4.51 -4.94 -9.74
C LEU A 194 5.57 -6.06 -9.85
N PRO A 195 6.80 -5.82 -10.35
CA PRO A 195 7.82 -6.88 -10.38
C PRO A 195 8.21 -7.39 -8.99
N HIS A 196 8.18 -6.54 -7.96
CA HIS A 196 8.53 -6.90 -6.59
C HIS A 196 7.45 -7.78 -5.94
N ILE A 197 6.16 -7.49 -6.16
CA ILE A 197 5.08 -8.36 -5.69
C ILE A 197 5.06 -9.70 -6.44
N MET A 198 5.69 -9.78 -7.61
CA MET A 198 5.90 -11.03 -8.36
C MET A 198 7.21 -11.76 -7.98
N GLY A 199 8.08 -11.14 -7.17
CA GLY A 199 9.38 -11.71 -6.77
C GLY A 199 10.45 -11.67 -7.85
N TRP A 200 10.24 -10.91 -8.93
CA TRP A 200 11.19 -10.80 -10.04
C TRP A 200 12.45 -10.04 -9.65
N ASP A 201 12.34 -9.09 -8.72
CA ASP A 201 13.49 -8.39 -8.14
C ASP A 201 14.50 -9.37 -7.53
N GLN A 202 14.03 -10.35 -6.77
CA GLN A 202 14.89 -11.37 -6.15
C GLN A 202 15.43 -12.36 -7.16
N ALA A 203 14.63 -12.75 -8.16
CA ALA A 203 15.07 -13.63 -9.23
C ALA A 203 16.21 -12.99 -10.05
N LEU A 204 16.12 -11.69 -10.33
CA LEU A 204 17.10 -10.96 -11.13
C LEU A 204 18.36 -10.57 -10.33
N THR A 205 18.26 -10.39 -9.02
CA THR A 205 19.40 -10.03 -8.16
C THR A 205 20.43 -11.16 -8.05
N ASN A 206 19.99 -12.42 -8.17
CA ASN A 206 20.87 -13.60 -8.09
C ASN A 206 21.67 -13.89 -9.37
N HIS A 207 21.48 -13.09 -10.43
CA HIS A 207 22.18 -13.23 -11.70
C HIS A 207 23.34 -12.24 -11.86
N HIS A 208 24.19 -12.02 -10.86
CA HIS A 208 25.51 -11.46 -11.16
C HIS A 208 26.37 -12.60 -11.71
N PRO A 209 26.63 -12.69 -13.03
CA PRO A 209 27.57 -13.67 -13.52
C PRO A 209 28.95 -13.29 -12.96
N SER A 210 29.73 -14.27 -12.55
CA SER A 210 31.19 -14.09 -12.45
C SER A 210 31.66 -13.40 -13.74
N PRO A 211 32.52 -12.35 -13.69
CA PRO A 211 32.88 -11.62 -14.89
C PRO A 211 33.46 -12.60 -15.93
N PRO A 212 32.85 -12.73 -17.12
CA PRO A 212 33.43 -13.57 -18.15
C PRO A 212 34.75 -12.96 -18.60
N ALA A 213 35.75 -13.82 -18.79
CA ALA A 213 37.00 -13.44 -19.45
C ALA A 213 36.67 -12.69 -20.75
N ILE A 214 37.37 -11.57 -20.97
CA ILE A 214 37.19 -10.61 -22.05
C ILE A 214 36.91 -11.33 -23.38
N SER A 215 35.65 -11.39 -23.77
CA SER A 215 35.24 -11.80 -25.10
C SER A 215 34.16 -10.83 -25.57
N LYS A 216 34.29 -10.42 -26.84
CA LYS A 216 33.48 -9.36 -27.47
C LYS A 216 31.98 -9.68 -27.31
N PRO A 217 31.11 -8.68 -27.11
CA PRO A 217 29.68 -8.92 -27.03
C PRO A 217 29.19 -9.40 -28.39
N ARG A 218 29.03 -10.72 -28.54
CA ARG A 218 28.33 -11.33 -29.67
C ARG A 218 26.85 -11.26 -29.31
N VAL A 219 26.07 -10.53 -30.10
CA VAL A 219 24.60 -10.60 -30.01
C VAL A 219 24.20 -11.99 -30.52
N GLU A 220 24.14 -12.94 -29.60
CA GLU A 220 23.67 -14.29 -29.85
C GLU A 220 22.14 -14.28 -29.71
N ARG A 221 21.44 -14.73 -30.75
CA ARG A 221 19.98 -14.89 -30.66
C ARG A 221 19.69 -15.97 -29.61
N PRO A 222 18.58 -15.89 -28.86
CA PRO A 222 18.17 -16.97 -27.97
C PRO A 222 18.22 -18.30 -28.73
N HIS A 223 18.94 -19.28 -28.19
CA HIS A 223 19.10 -20.56 -28.86
C HIS A 223 17.73 -21.23 -28.97
N PRO A 224 17.31 -21.71 -30.16
CA PRO A 224 15.99 -22.34 -30.33
C PRO A 224 15.72 -23.44 -29.31
N ASP A 225 16.75 -24.19 -28.89
CA ASP A 225 16.63 -25.24 -27.87
C ASP A 225 16.07 -24.75 -26.51
N SER A 226 16.15 -23.46 -26.18
CA SER A 226 15.46 -22.92 -25.00
C SER A 226 13.93 -22.95 -25.12
N GLU A 227 13.40 -23.13 -26.33
CA GLU A 227 11.97 -23.25 -26.65
C GLU A 227 11.53 -24.72 -26.88
N TRP A 228 12.47 -25.68 -26.85
CA TRP A 228 12.19 -27.10 -27.03
C TRP A 228 12.73 -27.91 -25.83
N GLU A 229 11.83 -28.36 -24.96
CA GLU A 229 12.18 -29.39 -23.97
C GLU A 229 12.42 -30.72 -24.72
N ARG A 230 13.68 -31.14 -24.85
CA ARG A 230 14.05 -32.52 -25.17
C ARG A 230 14.75 -33.16 -23.98
#